data_AF-A0A7Y5ISV6-F1
#
_entry.id   AF-A0A7Y5ISV6-F1
#
_cell.length_a   1.000
_cell.length_b   1.000
_cell.length_c   1.000
_cell.angle_alpha   90.00
_cell.angle_beta   90.00
_cell.angle_gamma   90.00
#
_symmetry.space_group_name_H-M   'P 1'
#
loop_
_entity.id
_entity.type
_entity.pdbx_description
1 polymer ?
#
loop_
_entity_poly.entity_id
_entity_poly.type
_entity_poly.pdbx_seq_one_letter_code
_entity_poly.pdbx_strand_id
1 'polypeptide(L)' 'MVGFIEGLLLEARERGRLRPDVDPRVAAWHFMAIGFSFDLVHLLGIGGELDRGKVEGWGSLYLDSLAPPRAKRRT' A
#
# COMPACT_ATOMS: atom_id res chain seq x y z
N MET A 1 4.59 -13.74 -5.01
CA MET A 1 4.41 -12.60 -4.08
C MET A 1 3.32 -11.65 -4.57
N VAL A 2 3.43 -11.08 -5.79
CA VAL A 2 2.37 -10.22 -6.38
C VAL A 2 0.98 -10.87 -6.34
N GLY A 3 0.85 -12.13 -6.79
CA GLY A 3 -0.44 -12.84 -6.77
C GLY A 3 -1.05 -13.05 -5.38
N PHE A 4 -0.22 -13.11 -4.33
CA PHE A 4 -0.73 -13.18 -2.94
C PHE A 4 -1.34 -11.84 -2.52
N ILE A 5 -0.64 -10.72 -2.81
CA ILE A 5 -1.13 -9.37 -2.50
C ILE A 5 -2.37 -9.05 -3.33
N GLU A 6 -2.38 -9.42 -4.62
CA GLU A 6 -3.55 -9.31 -5.50
C GLU A 6 -4.76 -10.05 -4.89
N GLY A 7 -4.56 -11.29 -4.41
CA GLY A 7 -5.59 -12.05 -3.71
C GLY A 7 -6.16 -11.34 -2.48
N LEU A 8 -5.30 -10.75 -1.64
CA LEU A 8 -5.74 -9.96 -0.48
C LEU A 8 -6.54 -8.72 -0.88
N LEU A 9 -6.14 -8.04 -1.96
CA LEU A 9 -6.84 -6.87 -2.47
C LEU A 9 -8.18 -7.24 -3.10
N LEU A 10 -8.28 -8.39 -3.75
CA LEU A 10 -9.55 -8.95 -4.23
C LEU A 10 -10.50 -9.24 -3.07
N GLU A 11 -10.03 -9.92 -2.02
CA GLU A 11 -10.82 -10.15 -0.80
C GLU A 11 -11.27 -8.83 -0.14
N ALA A 12 -10.38 -7.84 -0.09
CA ALA A 12 -10.71 -6.52 0.43
C ALA A 12 -11.80 -5.82 -0.42
N ARG A 13 -11.76 -5.97 -1.74
CA ARG A 13 -12.79 -5.44 -2.65
C ARG A 13 -14.14 -6.11 -2.41
N GLU A 14 -14.18 -7.44 -2.31
CA GLU A 14 -15.40 -8.20 -2.02
C GLU A 14 -16.04 -7.76 -0.70
N ARG A 15 -15.21 -7.32 0.26
CA ARG A 15 -15.64 -6.78 1.56
C ARG A 15 -15.93 -5.28 1.56
N GLY A 16 -15.89 -4.61 0.42
CA GLY A 16 -16.12 -3.17 0.31
C GLY A 16 -15.06 -2.30 1.00
N ARG A 17 -13.84 -2.84 1.21
CA ARG A 17 -12.70 -2.15 1.84
C ARG A 17 -11.69 -1.60 0.84
N LEU A 18 -11.89 -1.86 -0.45
CA LEU A 18 -11.11 -1.32 -1.55
C LEU A 18 -12.00 -0.40 -2.39
N ARG A 19 -11.46 0.74 -2.85
CA ARG A 19 -12.15 1.59 -3.82
C ARG A 19 -12.50 0.80 -5.09
N PRO A 20 -13.66 1.06 -5.71
CA PRO A 20 -14.12 0.31 -6.88
C PRO A 20 -13.27 0.51 -8.13
N ASP A 21 -12.57 1.64 -8.23
CA ASP A 21 -11.75 2.02 -9.39
C ASP A 21 -10.30 1.52 -9.32
N VAL A 22 -9.88 0.95 -8.18
CA VAL A 22 -8.52 0.42 -8.02
C VAL A 22 -8.40 -0.94 -8.70
N ASP A 23 -7.48 -1.09 -9.66
CA ASP A 23 -7.06 -2.39 -10.18
C ASP A 23 -6.19 -3.14 -9.14
N PRO A 24 -6.57 -4.35 -8.67
CA PRO A 24 -5.86 -5.05 -7.59
C PRO A 24 -4.47 -5.54 -8.02
N ARG A 25 -4.30 -5.87 -9.30
CA ARG A 25 -3.02 -6.33 -9.85
C ARG A 25 -2.04 -5.16 -9.94
N VAL A 26 -2.51 -4.01 -10.42
CA VAL A 26 -1.69 -2.78 -10.46
C VAL A 26 -1.32 -2.33 -9.05
N ALA A 27 -2.27 -2.35 -8.11
CA ALA A 27 -2.00 -2.03 -6.71
C ALA A 27 -0.97 -3.01 -6.09
N ALA A 28 -1.10 -4.31 -6.33
CA ALA A 28 -0.12 -5.30 -5.86
C ALA A 28 1.30 -5.03 -6.40
N TRP A 29 1.42 -4.66 -7.68
CA TRP A 29 2.72 -4.23 -8.24
C TRP A 29 3.25 -2.96 -7.59
N HIS A 30 2.38 -1.98 -7.32
CA HIS A 30 2.78 -0.75 -6.66
C HIS A 30 3.30 -1.01 -5.24
N PHE A 31 2.62 -1.88 -4.47
CA PHE A 31 3.11 -2.30 -3.15
C PHE A 31 4.51 -2.92 -3.22
N MET A 32 4.76 -3.80 -4.19
CA MET A 32 6.08 -4.40 -4.40
C MET A 32 7.13 -3.35 -4.75
N ALA A 33 6.80 -2.38 -5.60
CA ALA A 33 7.71 -1.31 -5.99
C ALA A 33 8.14 -0.45 -4.79
N ILE A 34 7.21 -0.19 -3.85
CA ILE A 34 7.52 0.49 -2.58
C ILE A 34 8.53 -0.32 -1.77
N GLY A 35 8.29 -1.63 -1.59
CA GLY A 35 9.20 -2.52 -0.87
C GLY A 35 10.60 -2.55 -1.48
N PHE A 36 10.70 -2.71 -2.81
CA PHE A 36 11.99 -2.69 -3.51
C PHE A 36 12.72 -1.35 -3.40
N SER A 37 11.98 -0.24 -3.32
CA SER A 37 12.60 1.07 -3.11
C SER A 37 13.25 1.16 -1.72
N PHE A 38 12.64 0.55 -0.71
CA PHE A 38 13.24 0.47 0.63
C PHE A 38 14.47 -0.42 0.65
N ASP A 39 14.40 -1.58 -0.01
CA ASP A 39 15.56 -2.48 -0.15
C ASP A 39 16.72 -1.77 -0.85
N LEU A 40 16.44 -0.99 -1.90
CA LEU A 40 17.46 -0.25 -2.63
C LEU A 40 18.14 0.82 -1.75
N VAL A 41 17.36 1.60 -1.00
CA VAL A 41 17.90 2.59 -0.05
C VAL A 41 18.80 1.93 0.98
N HIS A 42 18.39 0.77 1.50
CA HIS A 42 19.20 -0.02 2.44
C HIS A 42 20.51 -0.50 1.79
N LEU A 43 20.43 -1.12 0.61
CA LEU A 43 21.59 -1.67 -0.11
C LEU A 43 22.60 -0.61 -0.55
N LEU A 44 22.13 0.58 -0.90
CA LEU A 44 22.99 1.71 -1.29
C LEU A 44 23.62 2.42 -0.07
N GLY A 45 23.30 2.00 1.15
CA GLY A 45 23.82 2.62 2.37
C GLY A 45 23.39 4.08 2.54
N ILE A 46 22.24 4.47 1.97
CA ILE A 46 21.68 5.81 2.12
C ILE A 46 21.07 5.89 3.54
N GLY A 47 21.93 6.09 4.53
CA GLY A 47 21.59 6.10 5.94
C GLY A 47 20.70 7.29 6.33
N GLY A 48 19.84 7.10 7.33
CA GLY A 48 18.97 8.14 7.89
C GLY A 48 17.65 8.37 7.15
N GLU A 49 17.51 7.88 5.93
CA GLU A 49 16.29 8.05 5.13
C GLU A 49 15.19 7.04 5.48
N LEU A 50 15.55 5.85 5.98
CA LEU A 50 14.60 4.83 6.40
C LEU A 50 14.80 4.44 7.85
N ASP A 51 13.72 4.57 8.61
CA ASP A 51 13.51 3.97 9.91
C ASP A 51 12.15 3.26 9.91
N ARG A 52 11.89 2.51 10.97
CA ARG A 52 10.65 1.74 11.11
C ARG A 52 9.40 2.63 11.03
N GLY A 53 9.42 3.81 11.64
CA GLY A 53 8.28 4.72 11.65
C GLY A 53 7.96 5.26 10.26
N LYS A 54 8.99 5.58 9.47
CA LYS A 54 8.82 5.99 8.08
C LYS A 54 8.21 4.88 7.21
N VAL A 55 8.69 3.64 7.38
CA VAL A 55 8.16 2.48 6.65
C VAL A 55 6.68 2.22 7.00
N GLU A 56 6.33 2.25 8.29
CA GLU A 56 4.95 2.10 8.75
C GLU A 56 4.04 3.24 8.26
N GLY A 57 4.57 4.47 8.20
CA GLY A 57 3.90 5.63 7.63
C GLY A 57 3.57 5.45 6.14
N TRP A 58 4.54 4.98 5.35
CA TRP A 58 4.31 4.65 3.94
C TRP A 58 3.26 3.56 3.74
N GLY A 59 3.29 2.51 4.56
CA GLY A 59 2.26 1.47 4.55
C GLY A 59 0.87 2.03 4.81
N SER A 60 0.75 2.92 5.80
CA SER A 60 -0.51 3.60 6.13
C SER A 60 -1.02 4.48 4.99
N LEU A 61 -0.14 5.29 4.38
CA LEU A 61 -0.48 6.14 3.24
C LEU A 61 -0.93 5.32 2.03
N TYR A 62 -0.24 4.22 1.74
CA TYR A 62 -0.63 3.30 0.68
C TYR A 62 -2.02 2.72 0.93
N LEU A 63 -2.28 2.17 2.13
CA LEU A 63 -3.59 1.62 2.48
C LEU A 63 -4.71 2.66 2.44
N ASP A 64 -4.46 3.87 2.93
CA ASP A 64 -5.42 4.98 2.87
C ASP A 64 -5.73 5.39 1.43
N SER A 65 -4.75 5.35 0.52
CA SER A 65 -4.96 5.65 -0.91
C SER A 65 -5.90 4.65 -1.61
N LEU A 66 -5.93 3.41 -1.10
CA LEU A 66 -6.74 2.31 -1.60
C LEU A 66 -8.13 2.25 -0.93
N ALA A 67 -8.25 2.76 0.28
CA ALA A 67 -9.47 2.72 1.05
C ALA A 67 -10.57 3.58 0.40
N PRO A 68 -11.84 3.12 0.46
CA PRO A 68 -12.98 3.93 0.04
C PRO A 68 -12.99 5.29 0.74
N PRO A 69 -13.56 6.34 0.10
CA PRO A 69 -13.71 7.64 0.73
C PRO A 69 -14.42 7.49 2.08
N ARG A 70 -13.81 8.00 3.15
CA ARG A 70 -14.49 8.07 4.45
C ARG A 70 -15.75 8.92 4.27
N ALA A 71 -16.92 8.34 4.51
CA ALA A 71 -18.17 9.09 4.46
C ALA A 71 -18.05 10.31 5.37
N LYS A 72 -18.19 11.53 4.81
CA LYS A 72 -18.24 12.74 5.62
C LYS A 72 -19.37 12.57 6.62
N ARG A 73 -19.06 12.47 7.92
CA ARG A 73 -20.05 12.59 8.99
C ARG A 73 -20.72 13.94 8.78
N ARG A 74 -21.98 13.94 8.32
CA ARG A 74 -22.85 15.12 8.38
C ARG A 74 -23.08 15.40 9.87
N THR A 75 -22.37 16.39 10.40
CA THR A 75 -22.75 17.11 11.62
C THR A 75 -23.87 18.07 11.29
#